data_AF-A0A1H3FPY1-F1
#
_entry.id   AF-A0A1H3FPY1-F1
#
_cell.length_a   1.000
_cell.length_b   1.000
_cell.length_c   1.000
_cell.angle_alpha   90.00
_cell.angle_beta   90.00
_cell.angle_gamma   90.00
#
_symmetry.space_group_name_H-M   'P 1'
#
loop_
_entity.id
_entity.type
_entity.pdbx_description
1 polymer ?
#
loop_
_entity_poly.entity_id
_entity_poly.type
_entity_poly.pdbx_seq_one_letter_code
_entity_poly.pdbx_strand_id
1 'polypeptide(L)'
;MIDVRLEGDKMITPEKAQSHIKKRMDFEDNYGATPDALWDALNDIEEPTAITLYDTQAMLNNLGQYGYDLLDTFQDAAKVNGDLLFEED
;
A
#
# COMPACT_ATOMS: atom_id res chain seq x y z
N MET A 1 -3.35 15.44 8.89
CA MET A 1 -4.03 14.32 8.23
C MET A 1 -3.58 14.32 6.79
N ILE A 2 -2.88 13.27 6.39
CA ILE A 2 -2.33 13.07 5.05
C ILE A 2 -3.32 12.18 4.29
N ASP A 3 -3.67 12.55 3.06
CA ASP A 3 -4.53 11.75 2.19
C ASP A 3 -3.71 11.18 1.04
N VAL A 4 -3.61 9.85 0.97
CA VAL A 4 -2.86 9.14 -0.05
C VAL A 4 -3.79 8.38 -0.98
N ARG A 5 -3.62 8.61 -2.27
CA ARG A 5 -4.31 7.87 -3.33
C ARG A 5 -3.37 6.84 -3.95
N LEU A 6 -3.79 5.58 -3.97
CA LEU A 6 -3.14 4.51 -4.72
C LEU A 6 -4.01 4.14 -5.94
N GLU A 7 -3.38 3.80 -7.06
CA GLU A 7 -4.08 3.41 -8.29
C GLU A 7 -3.64 2.00 -8.68
N GLY A 8 -4.52 1.04 -8.44
CA GLY A 8 -4.34 -0.38 -8.73
C GLY A 8 -4.14 -0.65 -10.21
N ASP A 9 -4.68 0.18 -11.11
CA ASP A 9 -4.47 0.09 -12.55
C ASP A 9 -2.99 0.32 -12.97
N LYS A 10 -2.18 0.97 -12.12
CA LYS A 10 -0.74 1.15 -12.33
C LYS A 10 0.09 -0.01 -11.78
N MET A 11 -0.49 -0.84 -10.94
CA MET A 11 0.16 -1.97 -10.27
C MET A 11 0.12 -3.22 -11.18
N ILE A 12 0.86 -3.17 -12.29
CA ILE A 12 0.82 -4.20 -13.35
C ILE A 12 1.80 -5.36 -13.08
N THR A 13 2.89 -5.10 -12.37
CA THR A 13 3.86 -6.10 -11.91
C THR A 13 4.23 -5.80 -10.46
N PRO A 14 4.77 -6.77 -9.69
CA PRO A 14 5.21 -6.52 -8.31
C PRO A 14 6.12 -5.30 -8.17
N GLU A 15 7.07 -5.12 -9.09
CA GLU A 15 8.01 -3.99 -9.09
C GLU A 15 7.30 -2.66 -9.34
N LYS A 16 6.34 -2.64 -10.27
CA LYS A 16 5.54 -1.43 -10.54
C LYS A 16 4.62 -1.10 -9.38
N ALA A 17 4.03 -2.11 -8.73
CA ALA A 17 3.21 -1.93 -7.54
C ALA A 17 4.03 -1.29 -6.41
N GLN A 18 5.18 -1.87 -6.09
CA GLN A 18 6.07 -1.37 -5.05
C GLN A 18 6.61 0.02 -5.36
N SER A 19 7.01 0.27 -6.62
CA SER A 19 7.44 1.61 -7.04
C SER A 19 6.31 2.64 -6.96
N HIS A 20 5.07 2.25 -7.25
CA HIS A 20 3.91 3.12 -7.15
C HIS A 20 3.60 3.47 -5.69
N ILE A 21 3.58 2.46 -4.83
CA ILE A 21 3.37 2.60 -3.38
C ILE A 21 4.45 3.51 -2.78
N LYS A 22 5.73 3.20 -2.99
CA LYS A 22 6.86 4.02 -2.52
C LYS A 22 6.69 5.49 -2.91
N LYS A 23 6.35 5.74 -4.18
CA LYS A 23 6.19 7.11 -4.69
C LYS A 23 4.99 7.84 -4.07
N ARG A 24 3.87 7.15 -3.85
CA ARG A 24 2.64 7.77 -3.31
C ARG A 24 2.69 7.97 -1.80
N MET A 25 3.39 7.09 -1.11
CA MET A 25 3.61 7.15 0.32
C MET A 25 4.80 8.05 0.71
N ASP A 26 5.58 8.52 -0.27
CA ASP A 26 6.82 9.26 -0.06
C ASP A 26 7.83 8.51 0.84
N PHE A 27 7.90 7.18 0.68
CA PHE A 27 8.83 6.35 1.45
C PHE A 27 10.28 6.60 1.02
N GLU A 28 11.19 6.51 2.01
CA GLU A 28 12.63 6.69 1.83
C GLU A 28 13.24 5.73 0.80
N ASP A 29 14.44 6.10 0.30
CA ASP A 29 15.08 5.35 -0.78
C ASP A 29 15.49 3.92 -0.43
N ASN A 30 15.72 3.66 0.86
CA ASN A 30 16.05 2.36 1.44
C ASN A 30 14.83 1.43 1.62
N TYR A 31 13.63 1.84 1.22
CA TYR A 31 12.43 1.00 1.23
C TYR A 31 12.67 -0.32 0.45
N GLY A 32 12.63 -1.44 1.17
CA GLY A 32 13.03 -2.77 0.67
C GLY A 32 12.14 -3.36 -0.44
N ALA A 33 11.01 -2.74 -0.75
CA ALA A 33 10.09 -3.13 -1.83
C ALA A 33 9.58 -4.59 -1.73
N THR A 34 9.35 -5.06 -0.50
CA THR A 34 8.69 -6.34 -0.19
C THR A 34 7.42 -6.09 0.63
N PRO A 35 6.48 -7.06 0.71
CA PRO A 35 5.34 -6.95 1.63
C PRO A 35 5.75 -6.75 3.09
N ASP A 36 6.82 -7.41 3.55
CA ASP A 36 7.35 -7.19 4.91
C ASP A 36 7.87 -5.75 5.10
N ALA A 37 8.59 -5.20 4.11
CA ALA A 37 9.05 -3.81 4.18
C ALA A 37 7.88 -2.81 4.12
N LEU A 38 6.80 -3.15 3.40
CA LEU A 38 5.57 -2.38 3.38
C LEU A 38 4.89 -2.40 4.75
N TRP A 39 4.79 -3.57 5.37
CA TRP A 39 4.24 -3.73 6.72
C TRP A 39 4.97 -2.85 7.73
N ASP A 40 6.30 -2.91 7.77
CA ASP A 40 7.12 -2.11 8.67
C ASP A 40 6.89 -0.61 8.42
N ALA A 41 6.96 -0.18 7.16
CA ALA A 41 6.78 1.23 6.80
C ALA A 41 5.38 1.78 7.13
N LEU A 42 4.33 0.96 7.03
CA LEU A 42 2.97 1.37 7.39
C LEU A 42 2.76 1.45 8.92
N ASN A 43 3.45 0.59 9.68
CA ASN A 43 3.39 0.61 11.15
C ASN A 43 4.21 1.75 11.75
N ASP A 44 5.24 2.23 11.05
CA ASP A 44 6.08 3.36 11.48
C ASP A 44 5.43 4.74 11.21
N ILE A 45 4.24 4.79 10.60
CA ILE A 45 3.49 6.03 10.40
C ILE A 45 2.98 6.55 11.76
N GLU A 46 3.51 7.69 12.20
CA GLU A 46 3.09 8.38 13.44
C GLU A 46 2.17 9.60 13.17
N GLU A 47 1.97 9.98 11.90
CA GLU A 47 1.06 11.05 11.52
C GLU A 47 -0.25 10.49 10.96
N PRO A 48 -1.43 11.01 11.37
CA PRO A 48 -2.71 10.55 10.86
C PRO A 48 -2.76 10.55 9.33
N THR A 49 -2.91 9.36 8.73
CA THR A 49 -2.81 9.11 7.29
C THR A 49 -3.98 8.25 6.82
N ALA A 50 -4.69 8.71 5.79
CA ALA A 50 -5.75 7.97 5.13
C ALA A 50 -5.29 7.51 3.75
N ILE A 51 -5.31 6.21 3.51
CA ILE A 51 -4.95 5.60 2.22
C ILE A 51 -6.23 5.10 1.55
N THR A 52 -6.45 5.48 0.30
CA THR A 52 -7.51 4.90 -0.54
C THR A 52 -6.91 4.22 -1.76
N LEU A 53 -7.17 2.91 -1.89
CA LEU A 53 -6.84 2.13 -3.09
C LEU A 53 -7.99 2.19 -4.09
N TYR A 54 -7.71 2.72 -5.27
CA TYR A 54 -8.65 2.70 -6.40
C TYR A 54 -8.27 1.63 -7.42
N ASP A 55 -9.23 1.20 -8.21
CA ASP A 55 -9.07 0.15 -9.23
C ASP A 55 -8.51 -1.15 -8.63
N THR A 56 -8.99 -1.51 -7.44
CA THR A 56 -8.52 -2.68 -6.66
C THR A 56 -8.57 -3.96 -7.48
N GLN A 57 -9.68 -4.20 -8.17
CA GLN A 57 -9.84 -5.38 -9.01
C GLN A 57 -8.81 -5.42 -10.15
N ALA A 58 -8.38 -4.27 -10.68
CA ALA A 58 -7.35 -4.22 -11.72
C ALA A 58 -5.99 -4.67 -11.17
N MET A 59 -5.62 -4.23 -9.97
CA MET A 59 -4.43 -4.73 -9.27
C MET A 59 -4.50 -6.24 -9.06
N LEU A 60 -5.61 -6.74 -8.50
CA LEU A 60 -5.79 -8.17 -8.21
C LEU A 60 -5.68 -9.02 -9.49
N ASN A 61 -6.30 -8.58 -10.59
CA ASN A 61 -6.22 -9.25 -11.87
C ASN A 61 -4.78 -9.29 -12.44
N ASN A 62 -3.99 -8.23 -12.22
CA ASN A 62 -2.62 -8.14 -12.73
C ASN A 62 -1.62 -8.95 -11.89
N LEU A 63 -1.77 -8.92 -10.57
CA LEU A 63 -0.77 -9.45 -9.63
C LEU A 63 -1.12 -10.83 -9.08
N GLY A 64 -2.37 -11.28 -9.19
CA GLY A 64 -2.83 -12.54 -8.62
C GLY A 64 -2.61 -12.58 -7.12
N GLN A 65 -2.01 -13.67 -6.62
CA GLN A 65 -1.74 -13.86 -5.18
C GLN A 65 -0.97 -12.69 -4.56
N TYR A 66 0.02 -12.15 -5.28
CA TYR A 66 0.81 -11.02 -4.76
C TYR A 66 -0.04 -9.77 -4.53
N GLY A 67 -1.09 -9.56 -5.35
CA GLY A 67 -2.04 -8.46 -5.14
C GLY A 67 -2.87 -8.65 -3.87
N TYR A 68 -3.29 -9.88 -3.59
CA TYR A 68 -3.97 -10.21 -2.33
C TYR A 68 -3.05 -10.02 -1.13
N ASP A 69 -1.78 -10.45 -1.22
CA ASP A 69 -0.80 -10.29 -0.14
C ASP A 69 -0.55 -8.79 0.18
N LEU A 70 -0.48 -7.93 -0.83
CA LEU A 70 -0.40 -6.48 -0.65
C LEU A 70 -1.66 -5.92 0.03
N LEU A 71 -2.84 -6.35 -0.41
CA LEU A 71 -4.10 -5.89 0.15
C LEU A 71 -4.21 -6.25 1.63
N ASP A 72 -3.93 -7.50 1.97
CA ASP A 72 -3.93 -7.99 3.34
C ASP A 72 -2.95 -7.18 4.21
N THR A 73 -1.76 -6.86 3.68
CA THR A 73 -0.76 -6.03 4.36
C THR A 73 -1.31 -4.65 4.74
N PHE A 74 -1.98 -3.95 3.80
CA PHE A 74 -2.59 -2.65 4.09
C PHE A 74 -3.71 -2.74 5.11
N GLN A 75 -4.60 -3.72 4.95
CA GLN A 75 -5.74 -3.92 5.84
C GLN A 75 -5.29 -4.28 7.27
N ASP A 76 -4.31 -5.16 7.40
CA ASP A 76 -3.79 -5.56 8.70
C ASP A 76 -3.03 -4.40 9.37
N ALA A 77 -2.30 -3.58 8.61
CA ALA A 77 -1.58 -2.43 9.16
C ALA A 77 -2.56 -1.39 9.72
N ALA A 78 -3.66 -1.10 9.01
CA ALA A 78 -4.69 -0.19 9.48
C ALA A 78 -5.48 -0.71 10.71
N LYS A 79 -5.46 -2.03 10.98
CA LYS A 79 -6.05 -2.59 12.21
C LYS A 79 -5.18 -2.36 13.44
N VAL A 80 -3.87 -2.28 13.27
CA VAL A 80 -2.89 -2.20 14.38
C VAL A 80 -2.35 -0.79 14.59
N ASN A 81 -2.19 -0.01 13.52
CA ASN A 81 -1.74 1.36 13.58
C ASN A 81 -2.95 2.32 13.65
N GLY A 82 -3.17 2.93 14.80
CA GLY A 82 -4.30 3.84 15.05
C GLY A 82 -4.22 5.17 14.29
N ASP A 83 -3.06 5.53 13.75
CA ASP A 83 -2.87 6.70 12.90
C ASP A 83 -3.08 6.38 11.41
N LEU A 84 -3.34 5.12 11.06
CA LEU A 84 -3.54 4.67 9.68
C LEU A 84 -4.99 4.27 9.41
N LEU A 85 -5.60 4.88 8.39
CA LEU A 85 -6.87 4.45 7.83
C LEU A 85 -6.62 3.88 6.42
N PHE A 86 -7.27 2.77 6.10
CA PHE A 86 -7.19 2.15 4.79
C PHE A 86 -8.58 1.76 4.27
N GLU A 87 -8.87 2.16 3.03
CA GLU A 87 -10.09 1.81 2.31
C GLU A 87 -9.78 1.45 0.85
N GLU A 88 -10.65 0.65 0.24
CA GLU A 88 -10.57 0.22 -1.17
C GLU A 88 -11.94 0.34 -1.87
N ASP A 89 -11.95 0.44 -3.20
CA ASP A 89 -13.15 0.58 -4.04
C ASP A 89 -13.77 -0.73 -4.56
#